data_AF-A0A660QM86-F1
#
_entry.id   AF-A0A660QM86-F1
#
_cell.length_a   1.000
_cell.length_b   1.000
_cell.length_c   1.000
_cell.angle_alpha   90.00
_cell.angle_beta   90.00
_cell.angle_gamma   90.00
#
_symmetry.space_group_name_H-M   'P 1'
#
loop_
_entity.id
_entity.type
_entity.pdbx_description
1 polymer ?
#
loop_
_entity_poly.entity_id
_entity_poly.type
_entity_poly.pdbx_seq_one_letter_code
_entity_poly.pdbx_strand_id
1 'polypeptide(L)'
;MLRKIVFLIILTSCVLFSSTTIIVHYHRYDRNYEGWNLWIWPHEPISREGKAYEFTEKDEFGVRAVVKLDETCTKVGIIVRLREWEMKDVAKDRFIDIPESGVAEVWILQGVEEIFYERPDTSPRIFFGKVSSFDTVVAYLTSKIDTKNWEGRVKIMVDGEEKPIETVEKADPTDIS
;
A
#
# COMPACT_ATOMS: atom_id res chain seq x y z
N MET A 1 -11.36 5.01 73.86
CA MET A 1 -10.65 4.37 72.72
C MET A 1 -11.57 4.43 71.51
N LEU A 2 -11.22 5.19 70.47
CA LEU A 2 -12.01 5.26 69.24
C LEU A 2 -11.06 4.95 68.06
N ARG A 3 -11.21 3.76 67.46
CA ARG A 3 -10.45 3.34 66.28
C ARG A 3 -11.06 4.02 65.05
N LYS A 4 -10.35 4.98 64.46
CA LYS A 4 -10.68 5.51 63.12
C LYS A 4 -10.29 4.45 62.09
N ILE A 5 -11.30 3.88 61.43
CA ILE A 5 -11.11 3.03 60.25
C ILE A 5 -10.95 3.98 59.06
N VAL A 6 -9.76 4.01 58.47
CA VAL A 6 -9.51 4.68 57.20
C VAL A 6 -9.84 3.69 56.09
N PHE A 7 -10.91 3.96 55.33
CA PHE A 7 -11.22 3.24 54.10
C PHE A 7 -10.38 3.87 52.97
N LEU A 8 -9.34 3.15 52.53
CA LEU A 8 -8.59 3.49 51.33
C LEU A 8 -9.39 2.99 50.12
N ILE A 9 -10.14 3.88 49.47
CA ILE A 9 -10.76 3.62 48.18
C ILE A 9 -9.64 3.70 47.14
N ILE A 10 -9.11 2.55 46.72
CA ILE A 10 -8.23 2.47 45.55
C ILE A 10 -9.13 2.59 44.33
N LEU A 11 -9.21 3.80 43.78
CA LEU A 11 -9.81 4.05 42.49
C LEU A 11 -8.86 3.48 41.44
N THR A 12 -9.03 2.21 41.07
CA THR A 12 -8.32 1.60 39.96
C THR A 12 -8.78 2.30 38.69
N SER A 13 -8.04 3.34 38.28
CA SER A 13 -8.18 3.93 36.96
C SER A 13 -7.91 2.83 35.95
N CYS A 14 -8.96 2.24 35.39
CA CYS A 14 -8.87 1.47 34.16
C CYS A 14 -8.45 2.47 33.09
N VAL A 15 -7.15 2.52 32.79
CA VAL A 15 -6.67 3.22 31.60
C VAL A 15 -7.21 2.41 30.44
N LEU A 16 -8.31 2.87 29.86
CA LEU A 16 -8.73 2.43 28.54
C LEU A 16 -7.60 2.88 27.60
N PHE A 17 -6.75 1.93 27.21
CA PHE A 17 -5.79 2.17 26.13
C PHE A 17 -6.60 2.38 24.86
N SER A 18 -6.80 3.64 24.52
CA SER A 18 -7.28 4.07 23.22
C SER A 18 -6.17 3.73 22.23
N SER A 19 -6.40 2.72 21.38
CA SER A 19 -5.39 2.26 20.44
C SER A 19 -6.00 2.03 19.06
N THR A 20 -5.35 2.58 18.04
CA THR A 20 -5.65 2.27 16.64
C THR A 20 -4.69 1.20 16.16
N THR A 21 -5.22 0.14 15.54
CA THR A 21 -4.41 -0.90 14.90
C THR A 21 -4.65 -0.87 13.40
N ILE A 22 -3.57 -0.80 12.63
CA ILE A 22 -3.60 -0.85 11.17
C ILE A 22 -2.80 -2.07 10.73
N ILE A 23 -3.44 -2.99 10.04
CA ILE A 23 -2.81 -4.14 9.41
C ILE A 23 -2.63 -3.79 7.94
N VAL A 24 -1.39 -3.66 7.49
CA VAL A 24 -1.07 -3.30 6.10
C VAL A 24 -0.43 -4.47 5.41
N HIS A 25 -1.05 -4.91 4.32
CA HIS A 25 -0.51 -5.88 3.38
C HIS A 25 0.00 -5.14 2.15
N TYR A 26 1.24 -5.36 1.74
CA TYR A 26 1.85 -4.67 0.60
C TYR A 26 2.42 -5.66 -0.40
N HIS A 27 1.94 -5.55 -1.64
CA HIS A 27 2.35 -6.39 -2.75
C HIS A 27 3.15 -5.59 -3.77
N ARG A 28 4.34 -6.09 -4.09
CA ARG A 28 5.13 -5.64 -5.23
C ARG A 28 5.19 -6.72 -6.30
N TYR A 29 4.96 -6.32 -7.54
CA TYR A 29 4.98 -7.24 -8.67
C TYR A 29 6.40 -7.71 -9.00
N ASP A 30 7.42 -6.89 -8.70
CA ASP A 30 8.83 -7.26 -8.82
C ASP A 30 9.36 -8.09 -7.63
N ARG A 31 8.55 -8.29 -6.59
CA ARG A 31 8.89 -9.00 -5.35
C ARG A 31 10.11 -8.46 -4.59
N ASN A 32 10.60 -7.26 -4.95
CA ASN A 32 11.73 -6.63 -4.28
C ASN A 32 11.24 -5.67 -3.19
N TYR A 33 11.26 -6.12 -1.94
CA TYR A 33 10.79 -5.34 -0.79
C TYR A 33 11.93 -4.68 -0.01
N GLU A 34 13.19 -4.86 -0.41
CA GLU A 34 14.33 -4.39 0.38
C GLU A 34 14.30 -2.87 0.56
N GLY A 35 14.34 -2.42 1.82
CA GLY A 35 14.31 -1.02 2.21
C GLY A 35 12.93 -0.34 2.18
N TRP A 36 11.89 -0.99 1.64
CA TRP A 36 10.54 -0.43 1.65
C TRP A 36 9.94 -0.49 3.06
N ASN A 37 9.42 0.65 3.53
CA ASN A 37 8.76 0.81 4.82
C ASN A 37 7.49 1.68 4.69
N LEU A 38 6.76 1.82 5.78
CA LEU A 38 5.54 2.63 5.85
C LEU A 38 5.81 3.91 6.63
N TRP A 39 5.44 5.06 6.08
CA TRP A 39 5.30 6.30 6.83
C TRP A 39 3.83 6.51 7.15
N ILE A 40 3.45 6.45 8.42
CA ILE A 40 2.05 6.59 8.87
C ILE A 40 1.95 7.73 9.87
N TRP A 41 0.89 8.54 9.75
CA TRP A 41 0.60 9.64 10.67
C TRP A 41 -0.89 9.69 11.05
N PRO A 42 -1.22 10.01 12.31
CA PRO A 42 -2.57 10.39 12.69
C PRO A 42 -3.06 11.59 11.87
N HIS A 43 -4.28 11.52 11.35
CA HIS A 43 -4.87 12.60 10.55
C HIS A 43 -6.15 13.15 11.19
N GLU A 44 -7.09 12.26 11.55
CA GLU A 44 -8.30 12.62 12.29
C GLU A 44 -8.44 11.79 13.57
N PRO A 45 -8.94 12.36 14.67
CA PRO A 45 -9.51 13.72 14.77
C PRO A 45 -8.47 14.84 14.86
N ILE A 46 -7.21 14.52 15.14
CA ILE A 46 -6.12 15.48 15.28
C ILE A 46 -4.94 15.00 14.44
N SER A 47 -4.42 15.87 13.58
CA SER A 47 -3.23 15.55 12.79
C SER A 47 -1.96 15.67 13.63
N ARG A 48 -1.05 14.72 13.49
CA ARG A 48 0.26 14.68 14.17
C ARG A 48 1.36 14.29 13.19
N GLU A 49 2.61 14.44 13.63
CA GLU A 49 3.77 13.95 12.90
C GLU A 49 3.74 12.43 12.73
N GLY A 50 4.21 11.98 11.56
CA GLY A 50 4.28 10.58 11.23
C GLY A 50 5.49 9.86 11.81
N LYS A 51 5.50 8.54 11.64
CA LYS A 51 6.62 7.66 11.98
C LYS A 51 6.80 6.61 10.91
N ALA A 52 8.03 6.11 10.82
CA ALA A 52 8.37 4.95 10.02
C ALA A 52 7.97 3.65 10.74
N TYR A 53 7.40 2.71 10.00
CA TYR A 53 7.05 1.38 10.45
C TYR A 53 7.54 0.36 9.43
N GLU A 54 8.26 -0.65 9.93
CA GLU A 54 8.80 -1.71 9.10
C GLU A 54 7.76 -2.81 8.84
N PHE A 55 7.89 -3.48 7.70
CA PHE A 55 7.20 -4.74 7.50
C PHE A 55 7.93 -5.85 8.26
N THR A 56 7.22 -6.53 9.15
CA THR A 56 7.79 -7.54 10.04
C THR A 56 7.38 -8.96 9.68
N GLU A 57 6.42 -9.11 8.78
CA GLU A 57 5.82 -10.39 8.41
C GLU A 57 5.67 -10.53 6.90
N LYS A 58 5.35 -11.74 6.45
CA LYS A 58 5.09 -12.05 5.05
C LYS A 58 3.96 -13.08 4.96
N ASP A 59 3.09 -12.90 3.98
CA ASP A 59 2.04 -13.85 3.64
C ASP A 59 2.00 -14.10 2.12
N GLU A 60 0.92 -14.73 1.63
CA GLU A 60 0.76 -15.01 0.21
C GLU A 60 0.57 -13.75 -0.66
N PHE A 61 0.10 -12.66 -0.06
CA PHE A 61 -0.10 -11.40 -0.76
C PHE A 61 1.25 -10.70 -0.95
N GLY A 62 2.02 -10.56 0.12
CA GLY A 62 3.32 -9.89 0.08
C GLY A 62 3.90 -9.73 1.48
N VAL A 63 4.46 -8.55 1.76
CA VAL A 63 4.93 -8.21 3.11
C VAL A 63 3.81 -7.59 3.93
N ARG A 64 3.85 -7.78 5.26
CA ARG A 64 2.79 -7.37 6.18
C ARG A 64 3.36 -6.64 7.38
N ALA A 65 2.67 -5.59 7.82
CA ALA A 65 2.97 -4.83 9.03
C ALA A 65 1.73 -4.73 9.92
N VAL A 66 1.91 -4.82 11.24
CA VAL A 66 0.88 -4.51 12.24
C VAL A 66 1.31 -3.26 12.99
N VAL A 67 0.68 -2.14 12.68
CA VAL A 67 0.99 -0.83 13.24
C VAL A 67 0.02 -0.51 14.35
N LYS A 68 0.53 -0.17 15.53
CA LYS A 68 -0.25 0.26 16.69
C LYS A 68 0.06 1.71 17.01
N LEU A 69 -0.97 2.52 17.11
CA LEU A 69 -0.91 3.91 17.55
C LEU A 69 -1.55 4.00 18.94
N ASP A 70 -0.91 4.69 19.87
CA ASP A 70 -1.40 4.92 21.24
C ASP A 70 -2.48 6.03 21.31
N GLU A 71 -3.32 6.11 20.27
CA GLU A 71 -4.42 7.05 20.15
C GLU A 71 -5.55 6.48 19.28
N THR A 72 -6.78 6.96 19.51
CA THR A 72 -7.94 6.65 18.67
C THR A 72 -7.95 7.62 17.49
N CYS A 73 -7.71 7.08 16.31
CA CYS A 73 -7.86 7.77 15.04
C CYS A 73 -9.16 7.33 14.38
N THR A 74 -9.83 8.23 13.66
CA THR A 74 -10.85 7.88 12.66
C THR A 74 -10.27 7.85 11.26
N LYS A 75 -9.10 8.48 11.06
CA LYS A 75 -8.37 8.48 9.80
C LYS A 75 -6.88 8.63 10.05
N VAL A 76 -6.08 7.87 9.30
CA VAL A 76 -4.62 7.99 9.29
C VAL A 76 -4.14 8.24 7.87
N GLY A 77 -3.06 8.99 7.72
CA GLY A 77 -2.35 9.09 6.45
C GLY A 77 -1.27 8.02 6.34
N ILE A 78 -0.96 7.62 5.10
CA ILE A 78 0.02 6.60 4.79
C ILE A 78 0.78 6.91 3.49
N ILE A 79 2.09 6.70 3.51
CA ILE A 79 2.95 6.61 2.33
C ILE A 79 3.81 5.36 2.44
N VAL A 80 3.88 4.58 1.37
CA VAL A 80 4.88 3.51 1.22
C VAL A 80 6.14 4.15 0.64
N ARG A 81 7.26 4.10 1.37
CA ARG A 81 8.51 4.76 0.99
C ARG A 81 9.71 3.82 1.03
N LEU A 82 10.70 4.10 0.20
CA LEU A 82 11.99 3.42 0.21
C LEU A 82 12.95 4.16 1.16
N ARG A 83 13.45 3.45 2.17
CA ARG A 83 14.40 3.94 3.18
C ARG A 83 13.93 5.29 3.74
N GLU A 84 14.84 6.27 3.86
CA GLU A 84 14.52 7.64 4.24
C GLU A 84 14.22 8.50 3.00
N TRP A 85 13.02 8.31 2.44
CA TRP A 85 12.49 9.10 1.33
C TRP A 85 13.29 9.04 0.02
N GLU A 86 14.06 7.98 -0.22
CA GLU A 86 14.75 7.79 -1.51
C GLU A 86 13.74 7.63 -2.66
N MET A 87 12.59 7.02 -2.38
CA MET A 87 11.49 6.86 -3.33
C MET A 87 10.15 6.76 -2.58
N LYS A 88 9.06 7.13 -3.26
CA LYS A 88 7.68 6.85 -2.82
C LYS A 88 7.00 5.93 -3.82
N ASP A 89 6.28 4.94 -3.32
CA ASP A 89 5.37 4.15 -4.14
C ASP A 89 3.97 4.78 -4.07
N VAL A 90 3.61 5.46 -5.15
CA VAL A 90 2.60 6.53 -5.21
C VAL A 90 3.03 7.75 -4.40
N ALA A 91 3.30 8.88 -5.09
CA ALA A 91 3.87 10.07 -4.46
C ALA A 91 2.87 10.89 -3.62
N LYS A 92 1.57 10.73 -3.88
CA LYS A 92 0.48 11.42 -3.19
C LYS A 92 0.26 10.84 -1.80
N ASP A 93 -0.19 11.71 -0.89
CA ASP A 93 -0.69 11.28 0.41
C ASP A 93 -1.98 10.47 0.22
N ARG A 94 -2.05 9.32 0.87
CA ARG A 94 -3.23 8.46 0.89
C ARG A 94 -3.70 8.30 2.33
N PHE A 95 -4.96 7.93 2.49
CA PHE A 95 -5.59 7.87 3.80
C PHE A 95 -6.34 6.55 4.00
N ILE A 96 -6.34 6.08 5.23
CA ILE A 96 -7.07 4.89 5.68
C ILE A 96 -8.07 5.37 6.73
N ASP A 97 -9.35 5.18 6.44
CA ASP A 97 -10.43 5.29 7.42
C ASP A 97 -10.33 4.13 8.42
N ILE A 98 -10.48 4.47 9.69
CA ILE A 98 -10.44 3.54 10.82
C ILE A 98 -11.89 3.32 11.29
N PRO A 99 -12.37 2.07 11.29
CA PRO A 99 -13.73 1.77 11.76
C PRO A 99 -13.84 1.93 13.29
N GLU A 100 -15.06 1.93 13.81
CA GLU A 100 -15.34 2.06 15.25
C GLU A 100 -14.66 0.99 16.12
N SER A 101 -14.32 -0.17 15.55
CA SER A 101 -13.55 -1.21 16.23
C SER A 101 -12.12 -0.76 16.60
N GLY A 102 -11.62 0.31 15.98
CA GLY A 102 -10.24 0.77 16.10
C GLY A 102 -9.24 -0.06 15.29
N VAL A 103 -9.72 -1.00 14.46
CA VAL A 103 -8.87 -1.92 13.67
C VAL A 103 -9.20 -1.81 12.19
N ALA A 104 -8.25 -1.33 11.39
CA ALA A 104 -8.32 -1.35 9.94
C ALA A 104 -7.34 -2.40 9.38
N GLU A 105 -7.77 -3.16 8.38
CA GLU A 105 -6.92 -4.06 7.60
C GLU A 105 -7.04 -3.69 6.13
N VAL A 106 -5.89 -3.47 5.48
CA VAL A 106 -5.82 -2.93 4.13
C VAL A 106 -4.75 -3.62 3.27
N TRP A 107 -4.95 -3.57 1.96
CA TRP A 107 -4.06 -4.10 0.93
C TRP A 107 -3.62 -2.98 0.00
N ILE A 108 -2.31 -2.90 -0.24
CA ILE A 108 -1.68 -1.91 -1.13
C ILE A 108 -0.93 -2.65 -2.23
N LEU A 109 -1.18 -2.24 -3.47
CA LEU A 109 -0.47 -2.74 -4.65
C LEU A 109 0.54 -1.70 -5.13
N GLN A 110 1.70 -2.18 -5.61
CA GLN A 110 2.72 -1.32 -6.20
C GLN A 110 2.16 -0.48 -7.35
N GLY A 111 2.41 0.83 -7.29
CA GLY A 111 2.00 1.82 -8.29
C GLY A 111 0.50 2.13 -8.33
N VAL A 112 -0.31 1.50 -7.48
CA VAL A 112 -1.77 1.69 -7.47
C VAL A 112 -2.16 2.68 -6.38
N GLU A 113 -2.84 3.76 -6.78
CA GLU A 113 -3.27 4.84 -5.87
C GLU A 113 -4.32 4.34 -4.86
N GLU A 114 -5.25 3.48 -5.30
CA GLU A 114 -6.29 2.91 -4.45
C GLU A 114 -5.70 2.03 -3.33
N ILE A 115 -6.25 2.18 -2.12
CA ILE A 115 -6.03 1.29 -0.99
C ILE A 115 -7.27 0.42 -0.86
N PHE A 116 -7.08 -0.90 -0.84
CA PHE A 116 -8.17 -1.86 -0.77
C PHE A 116 -8.43 -2.29 0.66
N TYR A 117 -9.70 -2.48 1.03
CA TYR A 117 -10.14 -3.00 2.34
C TYR A 117 -10.51 -4.50 2.30
N GLU A 118 -10.31 -5.12 1.14
CA GLU A 118 -10.40 -6.56 0.93
C GLU A 118 -9.23 -6.97 0.02
N ARG A 119 -8.77 -8.22 0.10
CA ARG A 119 -7.63 -8.72 -0.68
C ARG A 119 -7.93 -8.63 -2.19
N PRO A 120 -7.24 -7.76 -2.95
CA PRO A 120 -7.48 -7.62 -4.39
C PRO A 120 -6.75 -8.71 -5.20
N ASP A 121 -7.13 -8.85 -6.47
CA ASP A 121 -6.40 -9.67 -7.43
C ASP A 121 -5.01 -9.07 -7.74
N THR A 122 -3.98 -9.89 -7.55
CA THR A 122 -2.57 -9.54 -7.80
C THR A 122 -2.06 -10.11 -9.12
N SER A 123 -2.92 -10.68 -9.96
CA SER A 123 -2.52 -11.19 -11.27
C SER A 123 -1.95 -10.05 -12.13
N PRO A 124 -0.80 -10.27 -12.81
CA PRO A 124 -0.27 -9.31 -13.77
C PRO A 124 -1.33 -8.96 -14.82
N ARG A 125 -1.51 -7.67 -15.07
CA ARG A 125 -2.52 -7.18 -16.01
C ARG A 125 -2.04 -5.91 -16.72
N ILE A 126 -2.71 -5.61 -17.84
CA ILE A 126 -2.68 -4.27 -18.42
C ILE A 126 -3.48 -3.36 -17.49
N PHE A 127 -2.82 -2.37 -16.90
CA PHE A 127 -3.45 -1.38 -16.02
C PHE A 127 -4.17 -0.31 -16.86
N PHE A 128 -3.49 0.19 -17.88
CA PHE A 128 -4.06 1.15 -18.83
C PHE A 128 -3.47 0.90 -20.23
N GLY A 129 -4.30 1.05 -21.26
CA GLY A 129 -3.86 0.98 -22.65
C GLY A 129 -4.47 2.12 -23.44
N LYS A 130 -3.70 2.73 -24.34
CA LYS A 130 -4.20 3.70 -25.31
C LYS A 130 -3.64 3.43 -26.70
N VAL A 131 -4.46 3.72 -27.70
CA VAL A 131 -4.00 3.89 -29.08
C VAL A 131 -3.47 5.32 -29.19
N SER A 132 -2.17 5.47 -29.40
CA SER A 132 -1.51 6.78 -29.47
C SER A 132 -1.37 7.31 -30.90
N SER A 133 -1.31 6.42 -31.89
CA SER A 133 -1.36 6.67 -33.34
C SER A 133 -2.01 5.48 -34.04
N PHE A 134 -2.13 5.50 -35.37
CA PHE A 134 -2.68 4.39 -36.15
C PHE A 134 -1.91 3.06 -36.01
N ASP A 135 -0.63 3.13 -35.65
CA ASP A 135 0.30 2.00 -35.56
C ASP A 135 0.91 1.79 -34.16
N THR A 136 0.62 2.67 -33.20
CA THR A 136 1.25 2.63 -31.87
C THR A 136 0.23 2.50 -30.74
N VAL A 137 0.33 1.39 -30.00
CA VAL A 137 -0.37 1.17 -28.73
C VAL A 137 0.60 1.38 -27.58
N VAL A 138 0.20 2.18 -26.59
CA VAL A 138 0.94 2.35 -25.33
C VAL A 138 0.18 1.63 -24.24
N ALA A 139 0.82 0.69 -23.56
CA ALA A 139 0.27 -0.04 -22.43
C ALA A 139 1.12 0.17 -21.17
N TYR A 140 0.45 0.46 -20.07
CA TYR A 140 1.01 0.51 -18.72
C TYR A 140 0.61 -0.77 -18.03
N LEU A 141 1.59 -1.52 -17.56
CA LEU A 141 1.39 -2.85 -17.00
C LEU A 141 1.62 -2.80 -15.49
N THR A 142 0.96 -3.69 -14.76
CA THR A 142 1.24 -3.85 -13.33
C THR A 142 2.58 -4.56 -13.10
N SER A 143 3.13 -5.26 -14.09
CA SER A 143 4.40 -5.98 -13.98
C SER A 143 5.30 -5.67 -15.16
N LYS A 144 6.60 -5.60 -14.91
CA LYS A 144 7.61 -5.40 -15.97
C LYS A 144 7.53 -6.56 -16.97
N ILE A 145 7.68 -6.20 -18.24
CA ILE A 145 7.90 -7.17 -19.31
C ILE A 145 9.30 -7.00 -19.87
N ASP A 146 9.87 -8.11 -20.33
CA ASP A 146 11.11 -8.09 -21.07
C ASP A 146 10.82 -7.64 -22.51
N THR A 147 11.09 -6.37 -22.81
CA THR A 147 10.88 -5.80 -24.14
C THR A 147 11.93 -6.27 -25.17
N LYS A 148 12.95 -7.04 -24.76
CA LYS A 148 13.93 -7.64 -25.68
C LYS A 148 13.58 -9.07 -26.07
N ASN A 149 12.82 -9.77 -25.23
CA ASN A 149 12.36 -11.15 -25.44
C ASN A 149 10.83 -11.21 -25.33
N TRP A 150 10.15 -10.39 -26.12
CA TRP A 150 8.70 -10.16 -26.04
C TRP A 150 7.91 -11.04 -27.01
N GLU A 151 8.57 -11.59 -28.04
CA GLU A 151 7.95 -12.36 -29.11
C GLU A 151 7.20 -13.57 -28.52
N GLY A 152 5.92 -13.69 -28.90
CA GLY A 152 5.01 -14.73 -28.39
C GLY A 152 4.44 -14.47 -26.98
N ARG A 153 4.95 -13.46 -26.25
CA ARG A 153 4.42 -13.04 -24.94
C ARG A 153 3.49 -11.84 -25.04
N VAL A 154 3.72 -10.97 -26.01
CA VAL A 154 2.87 -9.81 -26.29
C VAL A 154 2.12 -10.06 -27.59
N LYS A 155 0.81 -9.83 -27.56
CA LYS A 155 -0.09 -9.97 -28.70
C LYS A 155 -1.04 -8.79 -28.76
N ILE A 156 -1.26 -8.26 -29.96
CA ILE A 156 -2.31 -7.28 -30.23
C ILE A 156 -3.37 -7.97 -31.07
N MET A 157 -4.61 -7.91 -30.61
CA MET A 157 -5.76 -8.46 -31.30
C MET A 157 -6.62 -7.31 -31.82
N VAL A 158 -6.96 -7.32 -33.10
CA VAL A 158 -7.92 -6.39 -33.71
C VAL A 158 -9.01 -7.22 -34.37
N ASP A 159 -10.25 -7.05 -33.93
CA ASP A 159 -11.42 -7.81 -34.39
C ASP A 159 -11.24 -9.34 -34.31
N GLY A 160 -10.52 -9.81 -33.29
CA GLY A 160 -10.26 -11.23 -33.06
C GLY A 160 -9.09 -11.81 -33.87
N GLU A 161 -8.42 -10.99 -34.68
CA GLU A 161 -7.22 -11.39 -35.41
C GLU A 161 -5.95 -10.84 -34.75
N GLU A 162 -4.94 -11.70 -34.61
CA GLU A 162 -3.60 -11.29 -34.14
C GLU A 162 -2.93 -10.41 -35.21
N LYS A 163 -2.49 -9.22 -34.82
CA LYS A 163 -1.75 -8.30 -35.70
C LYS A 163 -0.25 -8.38 -35.40
N PRO A 164 0.61 -8.31 -36.44
CA PRO A 164 2.05 -8.33 -36.24
C PRO A 164 2.47 -7.12 -35.42
N ILE A 165 3.42 -7.33 -34.52
CA ILE A 165 4.07 -6.28 -33.75
C ILE A 165 5.47 -6.15 -34.33
N GLU A 166 5.86 -4.94 -34.74
CA GLU A 166 7.21 -4.71 -35.28
C GLU A 166 8.24 -4.61 -34.15
N THR A 167 7.90 -3.86 -33.11
CA THR A 167 8.77 -3.62 -31.95
C THR A 167 7.95 -3.47 -30.66
N VAL A 168 8.55 -3.87 -29.54
CA VAL A 168 8.08 -3.52 -28.19
C VAL A 168 9.20 -2.79 -27.48
N GLU A 169 8.90 -1.62 -26.93
CA GLU A 169 9.86 -0.78 -26.23
C GLU A 169 9.26 -0.15 -24.97
N LYS A 170 10.11 0.43 -24.11
CA LYS A 170 9.63 1.13 -22.92
C LYS A 170 8.90 2.40 -23.35
N ALA A 171 7.66 2.56 -22.87
CA ALA A 171 6.85 3.75 -23.12
C ALA A 171 7.51 5.04 -22.58
N ASP A 172 8.26 4.92 -21.48
CA ASP A 172 9.14 5.95 -20.96
C ASP A 172 10.59 5.41 -20.95
N PRO A 173 11.49 5.92 -21.81
CA PRO A 173 12.89 5.47 -21.85
C PRO A 173 13.67 5.75 -20.57
N THR A 174 13.19 6.67 -19.73
CA THR A 174 13.80 7.04 -18.45
C THR A 174 13.29 6.20 -17.28
N ASP A 175 12.28 5.35 -17.52
CA ASP A 175 11.79 4.40 -16.53
C ASP A 175 12.88 3.36 -16.25
N ILE A 176 13.61 3.58 -15.16
CA ILE A 176 14.59 2.64 -14.58
C ILE A 176 13.91 1.47 -13.85
N SER A 177 12.58 1.50 -13.85
CA SER A 177 11.65 0.37 -13.85
C SER A 177 12.31 -0.95 -14.21
#